data_AF-A0A7S3BS61-F1
#
_entry.id   AF-A0A7S3BS61-F1
#
_cell.length_a   1.000
_cell.length_b   1.000
_cell.length_c   1.000
_cell.angle_alpha   90.00
_cell.angle_beta   90.00
_cell.angle_gamma   90.00
#
_symmetry.space_group_name_H-M   'P 1'
#
loop_
_entity.id
_entity.type
_entity.pdbx_description
1 polymer ?
#
loop_
_entity_poly.entity_id
_entity_poly.type
_entity_poly.pdbx_seq_one_letter_code
_entity_poly.pdbx_strand_id
1 'polypeptide(L)'
;AALSREHAAAVLAAVAEAEKEASPASAACLPLVRFLAAAARREALAAPAVLPSWLVGAPRLLWRLGAKNPAASEVVLRALHERAARAREGTPAATALEELQPALAPFFATRLPAAGDGEGKLVFGAFSALPTATQELAVDTVWMIGGGPLPAPLLRGLGLVCAREGLPTAVRERVGALVAARGG
;
A
#
# COMPACT_ATOMS: atom_id res chain seq x y z
N ALA A 1 -10.44 2.16 -13.81
CA ALA A 1 -11.60 3.09 -13.87
C ALA A 1 -11.07 4.51 -13.68
N ALA A 2 -11.69 5.55 -14.25
CA ALA A 2 -11.15 6.91 -14.10
C ALA A 2 -11.25 7.38 -12.64
N LEU A 3 -10.16 7.92 -12.08
CA LEU A 3 -10.22 8.68 -10.82
C LEU A 3 -11.17 9.87 -11.01
N SER A 4 -12.16 10.03 -10.12
CA SER A 4 -13.04 11.21 -10.19
C SER A 4 -12.24 12.49 -9.93
N ARG A 5 -12.73 13.64 -10.43
CA ARG A 5 -12.09 14.95 -10.18
C ARG A 5 -11.89 15.24 -8.70
N GLU A 6 -12.78 14.75 -7.84
CA GLU A 6 -12.70 14.89 -6.38
C GLU A 6 -11.52 14.11 -5.80
N HIS A 7 -11.28 12.88 -6.26
CA HIS A 7 -10.10 12.10 -5.86
C HIS A 7 -8.81 12.74 -6.32
N ALA A 8 -8.78 13.33 -7.53
CA ALA A 8 -7.64 14.07 -8.03
C ALA A 8 -7.32 15.30 -7.18
N ALA A 9 -8.33 16.08 -6.79
CA ALA A 9 -8.17 17.23 -5.91
C ALA A 9 -7.72 16.84 -4.50
N ALA A 10 -8.29 15.77 -3.92
CA ALA A 10 -7.89 15.26 -2.61
C ALA A 10 -6.44 14.80 -2.59
N VAL A 11 -5.98 14.15 -3.67
CA VAL A 11 -4.58 13.75 -3.86
C VAL A 11 -3.68 14.98 -3.94
N LEU A 12 -4.03 15.97 -4.76
CA LEU A 12 -3.24 17.20 -4.90
C LEU A 12 -3.16 17.99 -3.59
N ALA A 13 -4.23 18.02 -2.79
CA ALA A 13 -4.24 18.63 -1.47
C ALA A 13 -3.39 17.84 -0.46
N ALA A 14 -3.51 16.50 -0.44
CA ALA A 14 -2.69 15.63 0.40
C ALA A 14 -1.18 15.76 0.08
N VAL A 15 -0.89 15.87 -1.22
CA VAL A 15 0.42 16.15 -1.78
C VAL A 15 0.97 17.48 -1.26
N ALA A 16 0.19 18.55 -1.37
CA ALA A 16 0.61 19.88 -0.95
C ALA A 16 0.87 19.95 0.56
N GLU A 17 0.05 19.27 1.37
CA GLU A 17 0.26 19.18 2.83
C GLU A 17 1.49 18.33 3.18
N ALA A 18 1.72 17.21 2.49
CA ALA A 18 2.91 16.39 2.67
C ALA A 18 4.21 17.11 2.25
N GLU A 19 4.14 17.99 1.24
CA GLU A 19 5.24 18.87 0.81
C GLU A 19 5.50 20.02 1.81
N LYS A 20 4.47 20.57 2.47
CA LYS A 20 4.65 21.59 3.53
C LYS A 20 5.35 21.05 4.76
N GLU A 21 5.15 19.79 5.12
CA GLU A 21 5.86 19.12 6.22
C GLU A 21 7.29 18.65 5.85
N ALA A 22 7.93 19.23 4.81
CA ALA A 22 9.18 18.70 4.26
C ALA A 22 10.40 18.81 5.18
N SER A 23 10.61 17.75 5.95
CA SER A 23 11.91 17.22 6.38
C SER A 23 12.59 16.50 5.19
N PRO A 24 13.94 16.27 5.19
CA PRO A 24 14.63 15.46 4.17
C PRO A 24 13.99 14.06 3.94
N ALA A 25 13.23 13.52 4.90
CA ALA A 25 12.46 12.30 4.74
C ALA A 25 11.27 12.41 3.74
N SER A 26 10.75 13.61 3.47
CA SER A 26 9.67 13.87 2.52
C SER A 26 10.12 13.89 1.06
N ALA A 27 11.41 14.12 0.80
CA ALA A 27 11.96 14.14 -0.56
C ALA A 27 11.79 12.80 -1.30
N ALA A 28 11.82 11.68 -0.56
CA ALA A 28 11.60 10.35 -1.12
C ALA A 28 10.15 10.11 -1.60
N CYS A 29 9.19 10.91 -1.13
CA CYS A 29 7.79 10.80 -1.54
C CYS A 29 7.46 11.70 -2.75
N LEU A 30 8.31 12.68 -3.07
CA LEU A 30 8.07 13.67 -4.12
C LEU A 30 7.85 13.06 -5.53
N PRO A 31 8.63 12.05 -5.98
CA PRO A 31 8.40 11.41 -7.27
C PRO A 31 7.04 10.71 -7.36
N LEU A 32 6.65 10.05 -6.27
CA LEU A 32 5.37 9.35 -6.11
C LEU A 32 4.20 10.33 -6.11
N VAL A 33 4.34 11.43 -5.38
CA VAL A 33 3.43 12.58 -5.38
C VAL A 33 3.22 13.15 -6.79
N ARG A 34 4.31 13.41 -7.53
CA ARG A 34 4.24 13.96 -8.89
C ARG A 34 3.60 13.00 -9.87
N PHE A 35 3.89 11.71 -9.74
CA PHE A 35 3.19 10.70 -10.54
C PHE A 35 1.73 10.61 -10.16
N LEU A 36 1.35 10.65 -8.87
CA LEU A 36 -0.07 10.62 -8.46
C LEU A 36 -0.82 11.80 -9.07
N ALA A 37 -0.21 12.99 -9.08
CA ALA A 37 -0.72 14.17 -9.77
C ALA A 37 -0.82 13.95 -11.30
N ALA A 38 0.20 13.39 -11.94
CA ALA A 38 0.19 13.09 -13.38
C ALA A 38 -0.82 11.97 -13.76
N ALA A 39 -0.98 10.97 -12.90
CA ALA A 39 -1.95 9.89 -13.02
C ALA A 39 -3.37 10.41 -12.86
N ALA A 40 -3.60 11.29 -11.87
CA ALA A 40 -4.85 12.01 -11.69
C ALA A 40 -5.17 12.93 -12.89
N ARG A 41 -4.16 13.51 -13.54
CA ARG A 41 -4.28 14.30 -14.78
C ARG A 41 -4.38 13.45 -16.05
N ARG A 42 -4.29 12.12 -15.97
CA ARG A 42 -4.24 11.17 -17.10
C ARG A 42 -3.02 11.36 -18.03
N GLU A 43 -1.99 12.07 -17.61
CA GLU A 43 -0.87 12.45 -18.47
C GLU A 43 0.23 11.39 -18.51
N ALA A 44 0.43 10.59 -17.46
CA ALA A 44 1.54 9.63 -17.45
C ALA A 44 1.34 8.46 -16.47
N LEU A 45 0.29 7.66 -16.69
CA LEU A 45 0.30 6.26 -16.25
C LEU A 45 1.01 5.37 -17.29
N ALA A 46 1.87 5.89 -18.17
CA ALA A 46 2.41 5.10 -19.28
C ALA A 46 3.93 4.84 -19.22
N ALA A 47 4.74 5.69 -18.60
CA ALA A 47 6.20 5.57 -18.69
C ALA A 47 6.76 4.45 -17.78
N PRO A 48 7.26 3.32 -18.32
CA PRO A 48 7.78 2.21 -17.52
C PRO A 48 9.00 2.61 -16.68
N ALA A 49 9.75 3.62 -17.13
CA ALA A 49 10.99 4.09 -16.52
C ALA A 49 10.82 4.73 -15.12
N VAL A 50 9.61 5.21 -14.79
CA VAL A 50 9.35 5.90 -13.50
C VAL A 50 8.76 4.94 -12.47
N LEU A 51 8.37 3.73 -12.88
CA LEU A 51 7.71 2.77 -12.02
C LEU A 51 8.59 2.32 -10.84
N PRO A 52 9.89 1.97 -11.01
CA PRO A 52 10.72 1.51 -9.90
C PRO A 52 10.90 2.58 -8.81
N SER A 53 11.13 3.84 -9.20
CA SER A 53 11.37 4.93 -8.24
C SER A 53 10.11 5.30 -7.45
N TRP A 54 8.92 5.16 -8.05
CA TRP A 54 7.65 5.24 -7.35
C TRP A 54 7.48 4.11 -6.33
N LEU A 55 7.74 2.86 -6.74
CA LEU A 55 7.32 1.68 -5.99
C LEU A 55 8.03 1.63 -4.65
N VAL A 56 9.31 2.00 -4.62
CA VAL A 56 10.11 2.10 -3.39
C VAL A 56 9.48 3.07 -2.36
N GLY A 57 8.83 4.15 -2.81
CA GLY A 57 8.21 5.15 -1.93
C GLY A 57 6.79 4.79 -1.46
N ALA A 58 6.07 3.93 -2.19
CA ALA A 58 4.64 3.69 -1.99
C ALA A 58 4.27 3.18 -0.58
N PRO A 59 4.98 2.20 0.02
CA PRO A 59 4.61 1.69 1.34
C PRO A 59 4.79 2.74 2.44
N ARG A 60 5.85 3.55 2.34
CA ARG A 60 6.10 4.65 3.27
C ARG A 60 5.02 5.72 3.15
N LEU A 61 4.60 6.05 1.92
CA LEU A 61 3.50 7.00 1.72
C LEU A 61 2.18 6.47 2.27
N LEU A 62 1.83 5.21 2.01
CA LEU A 62 0.62 4.59 2.56
C LEU A 62 0.61 4.61 4.08
N TRP A 63 1.75 4.35 4.72
CA TRP A 63 1.90 4.48 6.16
C TRP A 63 1.69 5.92 6.66
N ARG A 64 2.27 6.92 5.98
CA ARG A 64 2.14 8.34 6.35
C ARG A 64 0.73 8.89 6.16
N LEU A 65 0.09 8.56 5.04
CA LEU A 65 -1.27 9.00 4.72
C LEU A 65 -2.26 8.38 5.69
N GLY A 66 -2.26 7.05 5.77
CA GLY A 66 -3.15 6.23 6.58
C GLY A 66 -4.55 6.82 6.81
N ALA A 67 -5.01 6.76 8.06
CA ALA A 67 -6.32 7.30 8.45
C ALA A 67 -6.40 8.83 8.46
N LYS A 68 -5.26 9.54 8.44
CA LYS A 68 -5.26 11.00 8.32
C LYS A 68 -5.72 11.45 6.94
N ASN A 69 -5.51 10.62 5.92
CA ASN A 69 -5.97 10.87 4.57
C ASN A 69 -6.41 9.58 3.87
N PRO A 70 -7.63 9.08 4.19
CA PRO A 70 -8.11 7.82 3.63
C PRO A 70 -8.34 7.91 2.12
N ALA A 71 -8.79 9.06 1.61
CA ALA A 71 -8.98 9.29 0.17
C ALA A 71 -7.65 9.20 -0.59
N ALA A 72 -6.58 9.83 -0.09
CA ALA A 72 -5.26 9.74 -0.73
C ALA A 72 -4.69 8.32 -0.63
N SER A 73 -4.88 7.64 0.50
CA SER A 73 -4.48 6.23 0.67
C SER A 73 -5.18 5.34 -0.37
N GLU A 74 -6.48 5.55 -0.57
CA GLU A 74 -7.26 4.84 -1.60
C GLU A 74 -6.71 5.09 -3.00
N VAL A 75 -6.36 6.32 -3.37
CA VAL A 75 -5.80 6.58 -4.70
C VAL A 75 -4.46 5.89 -4.90
N VAL A 76 -3.58 5.89 -3.90
CA VAL A 76 -2.31 5.15 -3.97
C VAL A 76 -2.57 3.65 -4.16
N LEU A 77 -3.50 3.08 -3.39
CA LEU A 77 -3.89 1.67 -3.52
C LEU A 77 -4.50 1.37 -4.89
N ARG A 78 -5.40 2.21 -5.42
CA ARG A 78 -5.97 2.04 -6.77
C ARG A 78 -4.89 2.07 -7.84
N ALA A 79 -3.94 3.01 -7.74
CA ALA A 79 -2.83 3.09 -8.66
C ALA A 79 -1.95 1.83 -8.61
N LEU A 80 -1.63 1.32 -7.41
CA LEU A 80 -0.91 0.05 -7.26
C LEU A 80 -1.70 -1.13 -7.82
N HIS A 81 -2.99 -1.21 -7.52
CA HIS A 81 -3.88 -2.27 -7.99
C HIS A 81 -3.98 -2.31 -9.52
N GLU A 82 -4.24 -1.16 -10.17
CA GLU A 82 -4.31 -1.07 -11.62
C GLU A 82 -2.98 -1.43 -12.30
N ARG A 83 -1.85 -1.19 -11.63
CA ARG A 83 -0.53 -1.62 -12.12
C ARG A 83 -0.33 -3.11 -12.00
N ALA A 84 -0.63 -3.66 -10.83
CA ALA A 84 -0.56 -5.09 -10.60
C ALA A 84 -1.45 -5.86 -11.58
N ALA A 85 -2.67 -5.38 -11.82
CA ALA A 85 -3.60 -5.97 -12.78
C ALA A 85 -3.11 -5.93 -14.25
N ARG A 86 -2.18 -5.05 -14.60
CA ARG A 86 -1.63 -4.91 -15.97
C ARG A 86 -0.22 -5.46 -16.11
N ALA A 87 0.46 -5.74 -15.00
CA ALA A 87 1.81 -6.26 -15.01
C ALA A 87 1.77 -7.72 -15.45
N ARG A 88 2.36 -8.00 -16.62
CA ARG A 88 2.48 -9.37 -17.11
C ARG A 88 3.65 -10.04 -16.41
N GLU A 89 3.51 -11.33 -16.11
CA GLU A 89 4.57 -12.15 -15.56
C GLU A 89 5.85 -12.07 -16.41
N GLY A 90 7.01 -12.07 -15.76
CA GLY A 90 8.32 -11.92 -16.42
C GLY A 90 8.66 -10.51 -16.91
N THR A 91 7.77 -9.52 -16.76
CA THR A 91 8.10 -8.12 -17.07
C THR A 91 8.81 -7.44 -15.89
N PRO A 92 9.67 -6.42 -16.15
CA PRO A 92 10.29 -5.64 -15.07
C PRO A 92 9.29 -5.00 -14.11
N ALA A 93 8.09 -4.68 -14.60
CA ALA A 93 7.01 -4.14 -13.76
C ALA A 93 6.48 -5.19 -12.77
N ALA A 94 6.31 -6.45 -13.19
CA ALA A 94 5.90 -7.52 -12.30
C ALA A 94 6.97 -7.79 -11.23
N THR A 95 8.24 -7.86 -11.63
CA THR A 95 9.37 -8.03 -10.70
C THR A 95 9.41 -6.92 -9.65
N ALA A 96 9.33 -5.65 -10.08
CA ALA A 96 9.36 -4.52 -9.15
C ALA A 96 8.15 -4.49 -8.19
N LEU A 97 6.98 -4.97 -8.64
CA LEU A 97 5.81 -5.13 -7.79
C LEU A 97 5.98 -6.29 -6.80
N GLU A 98 6.58 -7.40 -7.19
CA GLU A 98 6.88 -8.50 -6.27
C GLU A 98 7.87 -8.09 -5.17
N GLU A 99 8.92 -7.36 -5.55
CA GLU A 99 9.89 -6.78 -4.61
C GLU A 99 9.25 -5.78 -3.63
N LEU A 100 8.09 -5.22 -3.96
CA LEU A 100 7.35 -4.32 -3.07
C LEU A 100 6.71 -5.04 -1.88
N GLN A 101 6.35 -6.32 -2.04
CA GLN A 101 5.51 -7.03 -1.07
C GLN A 101 6.07 -7.01 0.37
N PRO A 102 7.37 -7.29 0.63
CA PRO A 102 7.89 -7.25 2.00
C PRO A 102 7.79 -5.86 2.63
N ALA A 103 7.94 -4.80 1.82
CA ALA A 103 7.86 -3.42 2.28
C ALA A 103 6.43 -2.99 2.63
N LEU A 104 5.40 -3.71 2.18
CA LEU A 104 4.00 -3.49 2.57
C LEU A 104 3.67 -4.06 3.96
N ALA A 105 4.49 -4.94 4.54
CA ALA A 105 4.18 -5.56 5.83
C ALA A 105 3.84 -4.53 6.94
N PRO A 106 4.61 -3.43 7.12
CA PRO A 106 4.28 -2.41 8.09
C PRO A 106 2.91 -1.76 7.86
N PHE A 107 2.46 -1.59 6.62
CA PHE A 107 1.14 -1.01 6.35
C PHE A 107 0.00 -1.80 7.03
N PHE A 108 0.16 -3.12 7.20
CA PHE A 108 -0.76 -4.00 7.90
C PHE A 108 -0.46 -4.07 9.40
N ALA A 109 0.63 -4.74 9.77
CA ALA A 109 1.11 -4.86 11.15
C ALA A 109 2.56 -5.36 11.19
N THR A 110 3.30 -4.87 12.18
CA THR A 110 4.67 -5.31 12.48
C THR A 110 4.82 -5.56 13.97
N ARG A 111 5.50 -6.64 14.34
CA ARG A 111 6.00 -6.83 15.70
C ARG A 111 7.41 -6.24 15.80
N LEU A 112 7.56 -5.17 16.57
CA LEU A 112 8.85 -4.58 16.87
C LEU A 112 9.59 -5.47 17.87
N PRO A 113 10.91 -5.66 17.73
CA PRO A 113 11.68 -6.42 18.71
C PRO A 113 11.60 -5.74 20.09
N ALA A 114 11.60 -6.54 21.15
CA ALA A 114 11.74 -6.02 22.50
C ALA A 114 13.19 -5.56 22.74
N ALA A 115 13.36 -4.58 23.62
CA ALA A 115 14.68 -4.31 24.18
C ALA A 115 14.96 -5.39 25.25
N GLY A 116 15.60 -6.49 24.84
CA GLY A 116 15.93 -7.63 25.72
C GLY A 116 15.04 -8.86 25.49
N ASP A 117 14.90 -9.70 26.52
CA ASP A 117 14.24 -11.02 26.46
C ASP A 117 12.70 -10.97 26.46
N GLY A 118 12.11 -9.78 26.29
CA GLY A 118 10.67 -9.58 26.32
C GLY A 118 9.96 -9.95 25.01
N GLU A 119 8.64 -10.10 25.08
CA GLU A 119 7.83 -10.13 23.86
C GLU A 119 7.86 -8.76 23.17
N GLY A 120 8.19 -8.78 21.88
CA GLY A 120 8.19 -7.59 21.03
C GLY A 120 6.82 -6.89 20.96
N LYS A 121 6.83 -5.57 20.84
CA LYS A 121 5.60 -4.75 20.76
C LYS A 121 4.91 -4.93 19.41
N LEU A 122 3.64 -5.34 19.42
CA LEU A 122 2.80 -5.33 18.23
C LEU A 122 2.38 -3.90 17.88
N VAL A 123 2.62 -3.49 16.63
CA VAL A 123 2.19 -2.22 16.07
C VAL A 123 1.33 -2.47 14.84
N PHE A 124 0.07 -2.04 14.90
CA PHE A 124 -0.80 -2.07 13.73
C PHE A 124 -0.53 -0.88 12.83
N GLY A 125 -0.49 -1.13 11.53
CA GLY A 125 -0.34 -0.10 10.54
C GLY A 125 -1.63 0.60 10.17
N ALA A 126 -1.47 1.52 9.23
CA ALA A 126 -2.51 2.39 8.70
C ALA A 126 -3.75 1.62 8.22
N PHE A 127 -3.57 0.41 7.68
CA PHE A 127 -4.66 -0.43 7.17
C PHE A 127 -5.86 -0.51 8.13
N SER A 128 -5.60 -0.78 9.40
CA SER A 128 -6.63 -1.03 10.41
C SER A 128 -7.55 0.16 10.70
N ALA A 129 -7.13 1.37 10.32
CA ALA A 129 -7.86 2.60 10.56
C ALA A 129 -8.46 3.22 9.27
N LEU A 130 -8.32 2.55 8.13
CA LEU A 130 -8.92 2.96 6.87
C LEU A 130 -10.41 2.57 6.79
N PRO A 131 -11.22 3.27 5.97
CA PRO A 131 -12.58 2.84 5.65
C PRO A 131 -12.61 1.43 5.07
N THR A 132 -13.71 0.70 5.31
CA THR A 132 -13.86 -0.70 4.89
C THR A 132 -13.61 -0.91 3.39
N ALA A 133 -14.17 -0.06 2.52
CA ALA A 133 -13.94 -0.17 1.08
C ALA A 133 -12.45 -0.02 0.70
N THR A 134 -11.72 0.85 1.40
CA THR A 134 -10.28 1.04 1.20
C THR A 134 -9.46 -0.13 1.76
N GLN A 135 -9.91 -0.74 2.86
CA GLN A 135 -9.31 -1.97 3.39
C GLN A 135 -9.46 -3.12 2.40
N GLU A 136 -10.65 -3.34 1.86
CA GLU A 136 -10.89 -4.38 0.85
C GLU A 136 -9.98 -4.18 -0.37
N LEU A 137 -9.90 -2.95 -0.88
CA LEU A 137 -8.99 -2.60 -1.98
C LEU A 137 -7.53 -2.90 -1.64
N ALA A 138 -7.08 -2.66 -0.40
CA ALA A 138 -5.72 -2.96 0.00
C ALA A 138 -5.44 -4.46 -0.04
N VAL A 139 -6.37 -5.29 0.42
CA VAL A 139 -6.24 -6.76 0.35
C VAL A 139 -6.23 -7.23 -1.10
N ASP A 140 -7.15 -6.71 -1.92
CA ASP A 140 -7.22 -7.03 -3.35
C ASP A 140 -5.95 -6.56 -4.09
N THR A 141 -5.36 -5.43 -3.68
CA THR A 141 -4.07 -4.97 -4.20
C THR A 141 -2.96 -5.97 -3.91
N VAL A 142 -2.85 -6.48 -2.68
CA VAL A 142 -1.85 -7.51 -2.35
C VAL A 142 -2.11 -8.79 -3.14
N TRP A 143 -3.38 -9.19 -3.29
CA TRP A 143 -3.75 -10.35 -4.10
C TRP A 143 -3.21 -10.23 -5.52
N MET A 144 -3.36 -9.06 -6.15
CA MET A 144 -2.90 -8.80 -7.51
C MET A 144 -1.38 -8.68 -7.63
N ILE A 145 -0.66 -8.35 -6.56
CA ILE A 145 0.79 -8.21 -6.58
C ILE A 145 1.42 -9.61 -6.56
N GLY A 146 1.91 -10.05 -7.73
CA GLY A 146 2.64 -11.31 -7.92
C GLY A 146 1.76 -12.55 -7.88
N GLY A 147 2.23 -13.63 -8.52
CA GLY A 147 1.54 -14.93 -8.53
C GLY A 147 2.04 -15.93 -7.48
N GLY A 148 3.22 -15.68 -6.91
CA GLY A 148 3.88 -16.61 -5.98
C GLY A 148 3.44 -16.49 -4.51
N PRO A 149 4.04 -17.30 -3.61
CA PRO A 149 3.80 -17.22 -2.17
C PRO A 149 4.07 -15.83 -1.61
N LEU A 150 3.32 -15.44 -0.58
CA LEU A 150 3.54 -14.18 0.12
C LEU A 150 4.85 -14.23 0.91
N PRO A 151 5.67 -13.16 0.90
CA PRO A 151 6.86 -13.12 1.72
C PRO A 151 6.49 -13.13 3.19
N ALA A 152 7.25 -13.87 3.99
CA ALA A 152 6.95 -14.12 5.40
C ALA A 152 6.64 -12.87 6.24
N PRO A 153 7.31 -11.70 6.07
CA PRO A 153 6.93 -10.48 6.77
C PRO A 153 5.50 -10.03 6.48
N LEU A 154 5.06 -10.09 5.21
CA LEU A 154 3.73 -9.67 4.79
C LEU A 154 2.67 -10.68 5.28
N LEU A 155 2.96 -11.97 5.15
CA LEU A 155 2.10 -13.05 5.65
C LEU A 155 1.84 -12.90 7.15
N ARG A 156 2.89 -12.65 7.95
CA ARG A 156 2.76 -12.38 9.40
C ARG A 156 1.93 -11.13 9.67
N GLY A 157 2.19 -10.03 8.94
CA GLY A 157 1.44 -8.79 9.09
C GLY A 157 -0.06 -8.97 8.84
N LEU A 158 -0.41 -9.68 7.77
CA LEU A 158 -1.81 -10.03 7.42
C LEU A 158 -2.45 -10.91 8.50
N GLY A 159 -1.75 -11.94 8.97
CA GLY A 159 -2.24 -12.81 10.05
C GLY A 159 -2.51 -12.06 11.36
N LEU A 160 -1.62 -11.14 11.74
CA LEU A 160 -1.79 -10.29 12.92
C LEU A 160 -3.00 -9.36 12.79
N VAL A 161 -3.23 -8.82 11.59
CA VAL A 161 -4.40 -7.97 11.31
C VAL A 161 -5.69 -8.78 11.34
N CYS A 162 -5.71 -10.01 10.82
CA CYS A 162 -6.87 -10.91 10.92
C CYS A 162 -7.31 -11.16 12.37
N ALA A 163 -6.34 -11.28 13.29
CA ALA A 163 -6.59 -11.50 14.71
C ALA A 163 -7.04 -10.24 15.46
N ARG A 164 -7.05 -9.06 14.81
CA ARG A 164 -7.41 -7.80 15.46
C ARG A 164 -8.93 -7.71 15.68
N GLU A 165 -9.31 -7.33 16.89
CA GLU A 165 -10.70 -6.98 17.21
C GLU A 165 -11.16 -5.71 16.46
N GLY A 166 -12.43 -5.73 16.03
CA GLY A 166 -13.05 -4.61 15.32
C GLY A 166 -12.77 -4.53 13.82
N LEU A 167 -12.02 -5.47 13.23
CA LEU A 167 -11.89 -5.54 11.78
C LEU A 167 -13.21 -6.04 11.15
N PRO A 168 -13.74 -5.38 10.10
CA PRO A 168 -14.96 -5.83 9.43
C PRO A 168 -14.87 -7.29 8.98
N THR A 169 -15.97 -8.04 9.12
CA THR A 169 -15.99 -9.48 8.78
C THR A 169 -15.62 -9.75 7.33
N ALA A 170 -16.17 -8.98 6.38
CA ALA A 170 -15.82 -9.11 4.96
C ALA A 170 -14.31 -8.90 4.69
N VAL A 171 -13.67 -7.97 5.42
CA VAL A 171 -12.24 -7.73 5.31
C VAL A 171 -11.43 -8.90 5.89
N ARG A 172 -11.85 -9.45 7.05
CA ARG A 172 -11.21 -10.64 7.65
C ARG A 172 -11.30 -11.85 6.72
N GLU A 173 -12.44 -12.08 6.09
CA GLU A 173 -12.63 -13.18 5.15
C GLU A 173 -11.70 -13.04 3.93
N ARG A 174 -11.60 -11.83 3.37
CA ARG A 174 -10.67 -11.57 2.25
C ARG A 174 -9.21 -11.79 2.63
N VAL A 175 -8.77 -11.30 3.79
CA VAL A 175 -7.40 -11.53 4.26
C VAL A 175 -7.17 -13.03 4.50
N GLY A 176 -8.14 -13.72 5.12
CA GLY A 176 -8.08 -15.17 5.35
C GLY A 176 -7.95 -15.94 4.04
N ALA A 177 -8.74 -15.60 3.03
CA ALA A 177 -8.65 -16.20 1.69
C ALA A 177 -7.28 -15.95 1.04
N LEU A 178 -6.74 -14.73 1.17
CA LEU A 178 -5.42 -14.38 0.64
C LEU A 178 -4.30 -15.20 1.30
N VAL A 179 -4.34 -15.27 2.63
CA VAL A 179 -3.37 -16.05 3.43
C VAL A 179 -3.49 -17.54 3.10
N ALA A 180 -4.70 -18.09 2.98
CA ALA A 180 -4.90 -19.50 2.65
C ALA A 180 -4.41 -19.83 1.22
N ALA A 181 -4.65 -18.94 0.26
CA ALA A 181 -4.27 -19.18 -1.13
C ALA A 181 -2.76 -19.03 -1.38
N ARG A 182 -2.07 -18.15 -0.62
CA ARG A 182 -0.68 -17.76 -0.91
C ARG A 182 0.28 -17.93 0.29
N GLY A 183 -0.14 -18.61 1.35
CA GLY A 183 0.63 -18.78 2.59
C GLY A 183 1.79 -19.76 2.51
N GLY A 184 1.76 -20.68 1.53
CA GLY A 184 2.72 -21.78 1.40
C GLY A 184 2.27 -23.04 2.12
#